data_AF-G2G3U3-F1
#
_entry.id   AF-G2G3U3-F1
#
_cell.length_a   1.000
_cell.length_b   1.000
_cell.length_c   1.000
_cell.angle_alpha   90.00
_cell.angle_beta   90.00
_cell.angle_gamma   90.00
#
_symmetry.space_group_name_H-M   'P 1'
#
loop_
_entity.id
_entity.type
_entity.pdbx_description
1 polymer ?
#
loop_
_entity_poly.entity_id
_entity_poly.type
_entity_poly.pdbx_seq_one_letter_code
_entity_poly.pdbx_strand_id
1 'polypeptide(L)'
;MTTAEPPSAETSSQSVWECSLVWADLLIGLHVESLEQDRHGQLFKFSEEETALYAGADRPLVSFLIAAALHERILGLDLSFPDAVFVPIAAPHEEGVTGTLRRSAYNALELSPDIEDQGGSSRALLMRVALASHPDDRLLWDRVRTTALTVVDTIARRTHARHTGPRHPDAQPDGPYWERGSTIGDVLLTEQHGRELDRLAEFWGDDH
;
A
#
# COMPACT_ATOMS: atom_id res chain seq x y z
N MET A 1 -43.93 15.06 -26.94
CA MET A 1 -42.57 15.49 -26.56
C MET A 1 -42.09 14.54 -25.49
N THR A 2 -41.28 13.56 -25.87
CA THR A 2 -40.69 12.56 -24.98
C THR A 2 -39.31 13.07 -24.58
N THR A 3 -39.16 13.44 -23.31
CA THR A 3 -37.88 13.84 -22.74
C THR A 3 -37.02 12.60 -22.60
N ALA A 4 -35.93 12.53 -23.36
CA ALA A 4 -34.93 11.48 -23.21
C ALA A 4 -34.17 11.69 -21.91
N GLU A 5 -34.17 10.69 -21.03
CA GLU A 5 -33.25 10.61 -19.88
C GLU A 5 -31.80 10.64 -20.38
N PRO A 6 -30.90 11.39 -19.73
CA PRO A 6 -29.49 11.33 -20.06
C PRO A 6 -28.95 9.95 -19.66
N PRO A 7 -28.01 9.38 -20.44
CA PRO A 7 -27.40 8.11 -20.09
C PRO A 7 -26.70 8.26 -18.75
N SER A 8 -27.14 7.48 -17.76
CA SER A 8 -26.41 7.23 -16.53
C SER A 8 -25.00 6.85 -16.92
N ALA A 9 -24.01 7.68 -16.57
CA ALA A 9 -22.63 7.28 -16.67
C ALA A 9 -22.47 6.02 -15.83
N GLU A 10 -22.36 4.86 -16.49
CA GLU A 10 -21.90 3.63 -15.85
C GLU A 10 -20.46 3.89 -15.41
N THR A 11 -20.29 4.46 -14.22
CA THR A 11 -19.02 4.39 -13.51
C THR A 11 -18.76 2.90 -13.31
N SER A 12 -17.83 2.36 -14.11
CA SER A 12 -17.41 0.97 -13.96
C SER A 12 -17.06 0.74 -12.50
N SER A 13 -17.69 -0.26 -11.87
CA SER A 13 -17.39 -0.62 -10.49
C SER A 13 -15.90 -0.93 -10.39
N GLN A 14 -15.15 -0.09 -9.67
CA GLN A 14 -13.75 -0.34 -9.39
C GLN A 14 -13.60 -1.74 -8.78
N SER A 15 -12.57 -2.47 -9.18
CA SER A 15 -12.28 -3.79 -8.63
C SER A 15 -11.42 -3.71 -7.38
N VAL A 16 -11.46 -4.76 -6.55
CA VAL A 16 -10.58 -4.89 -5.36
C VAL A 16 -9.10 -4.79 -5.76
N TRP A 17 -8.75 -5.32 -6.93
CA TRP A 17 -7.40 -5.26 -7.45
C TRP A 17 -6.96 -3.85 -7.80
N GLU A 18 -7.82 -3.08 -8.47
CA GLU A 18 -7.56 -1.67 -8.78
C GLU A 18 -7.38 -0.84 -7.50
N CYS A 19 -8.20 -1.06 -6.47
CA CYS A 19 -8.00 -0.43 -5.17
C CYS A 19 -6.66 -0.83 -4.54
N SER A 20 -6.27 -2.10 -4.64
CA SER A 20 -4.99 -2.57 -4.11
C SER A 20 -3.79 -1.90 -4.78
N LEU A 21 -3.85 -1.66 -6.09
CA LEU A 21 -2.82 -0.91 -6.83
C LEU A 21 -2.78 0.56 -6.40
N VAL A 22 -3.94 1.22 -6.31
CA VAL A 22 -4.02 2.62 -5.85
C VAL A 22 -3.49 2.78 -4.42
N TRP A 23 -3.85 1.87 -3.52
CA TRP A 23 -3.39 1.89 -2.15
C TRP A 23 -1.90 1.57 -2.03
N ALA A 24 -1.36 0.66 -2.85
CA ALA A 24 0.07 0.42 -2.90
C ALA A 24 0.87 1.67 -3.29
N ASP A 25 0.42 2.39 -4.33
CA ASP A 25 1.04 3.64 -4.75
C ASP A 25 0.93 4.74 -3.67
N LEU A 26 -0.22 4.82 -2.99
CA LEU A 26 -0.40 5.69 -1.84
C LEU A 26 0.63 5.37 -0.75
N LEU A 27 0.73 4.12 -0.32
CA LEU A 27 1.66 3.71 0.76
C LEU A 27 3.12 4.07 0.42
N ILE A 28 3.53 3.92 -0.84
CA ILE A 28 4.86 4.36 -1.30
C ILE A 28 5.00 5.88 -1.19
N GLY A 29 4.01 6.65 -1.66
CA GLY A 29 4.00 8.11 -1.57
C GLY A 29 4.15 8.60 -0.13
N LEU A 30 3.35 8.07 0.79
CA LEU A 30 3.41 8.41 2.21
C LEU A 30 4.77 8.05 2.84
N HIS A 31 5.37 6.96 2.39
CA HIS A 31 6.68 6.57 2.86
C HIS A 31 7.76 7.55 2.38
N VAL A 32 7.69 8.00 1.12
CA VAL A 32 8.59 9.02 0.58
C VAL A 32 8.44 10.35 1.32
N GLU A 33 7.21 10.82 1.51
CA GLU A 33 6.92 12.05 2.27
C GLU A 33 7.47 11.96 3.71
N SER A 34 7.27 10.81 4.36
CA SER A 34 7.85 10.48 5.66
C SER A 34 9.38 10.60 5.68
N LEU A 35 10.06 10.07 4.65
CA LEU A 35 11.52 10.14 4.53
C LEU A 35 12.01 11.58 4.33
N GLU A 36 11.27 12.40 3.60
CA GLU A 36 11.57 13.82 3.39
C GLU A 36 11.37 14.64 4.67
N GLN A 37 10.30 14.36 5.42
CA GLN A 37 9.99 15.01 6.70
C GLN A 37 11.04 14.72 7.78
N ASP A 38 11.44 13.46 7.97
CA ASP A 38 12.44 13.06 8.97
C ASP A 38 13.81 13.71 8.76
N ARG A 39 14.08 14.20 7.54
CA ARG A 39 15.42 14.65 7.10
C ARG A 39 15.53 16.17 6.89
N HIS A 40 14.52 16.94 7.35
CA HIS A 40 14.47 18.41 7.21
C HIS A 40 15.78 19.10 7.64
N GLY A 41 16.49 19.69 6.66
CA GLY A 41 17.66 20.56 6.85
C GLY A 41 18.93 20.19 6.09
N GLN A 42 19.02 18.99 5.49
CA GLN A 42 20.14 18.61 4.63
C GLN A 42 19.70 18.51 3.16
N LEU A 43 20.52 19.05 2.25
CA LEU A 43 20.44 18.83 0.80
C LEU A 43 20.67 17.34 0.52
N PHE A 44 19.66 16.51 0.78
CA PHE A 44 19.77 15.08 0.62
C PHE A 44 19.24 14.65 -0.75
N LYS A 45 19.98 13.75 -1.39
CA LYS A 45 19.55 13.01 -2.57
C LYS A 45 19.43 11.56 -2.16
N PHE A 46 18.31 10.92 -2.51
CA PHE A 46 18.19 9.47 -2.45
C PHE A 46 19.44 8.82 -3.07
N SER A 47 19.89 7.71 -2.49
CA SER A 47 20.83 6.85 -3.21
C SER A 47 20.25 6.46 -4.57
N GLU A 48 21.09 6.05 -5.52
CA GLU A 48 20.61 5.60 -6.83
C GLU A 48 19.63 4.42 -6.69
N GLU A 49 19.87 3.55 -5.71
CA GLU A 49 19.03 2.41 -5.39
C GLU A 49 17.66 2.85 -4.82
N GLU A 50 17.63 3.71 -3.81
CA GLU A 50 16.38 4.28 -3.28
C GLU A 50 15.62 5.05 -4.37
N THR A 51 16.34 5.77 -5.23
CA THR A 51 15.73 6.49 -6.36
C THR A 51 15.05 5.51 -7.31
N ALA A 52 15.73 4.41 -7.69
CA ALA A 52 15.16 3.39 -8.56
C ALA A 52 13.88 2.77 -7.96
N LEU A 53 13.89 2.50 -6.65
CA LEU A 53 12.80 1.83 -5.94
C LEU A 53 11.60 2.72 -5.60
N TYR A 54 11.81 4.00 -5.30
CA TYR A 54 10.74 4.90 -4.86
C TYR A 54 10.24 5.86 -5.94
N ALA A 55 11.09 6.23 -6.89
CA ALA A 55 10.80 7.25 -7.91
C ALA A 55 11.20 6.84 -9.34
N GLY A 56 11.79 5.66 -9.50
CA GLY A 56 12.44 5.23 -10.74
C GLY A 56 11.86 3.94 -11.31
N ALA A 57 12.70 3.21 -12.04
CA ALA A 57 12.28 2.08 -12.87
C ALA A 57 11.74 0.86 -12.07
N ASP A 58 12.15 0.71 -10.81
CA ASP A 58 11.74 -0.43 -9.98
C ASP A 58 10.52 -0.14 -9.12
N ARG A 59 10.06 1.13 -9.03
CA ARG A 59 8.86 1.53 -8.30
C ARG A 59 7.61 0.70 -8.68
N PRO A 60 7.34 0.42 -9.98
CA PRO A 60 6.20 -0.43 -10.36
C PRO A 60 6.29 -1.84 -9.80
N LEU A 61 7.49 -2.38 -9.56
CA LEU A 61 7.69 -3.71 -8.97
C LEU A 61 7.36 -3.69 -7.48
N VAL A 62 7.80 -2.65 -6.78
CA VAL A 62 7.49 -2.46 -5.35
C VAL A 62 5.98 -2.27 -5.16
N SER A 63 5.37 -1.39 -5.96
CA SER A 63 3.92 -1.13 -5.92
C SER A 63 3.12 -2.40 -6.20
N PHE A 64 3.48 -3.15 -7.26
CA PHE A 64 2.80 -4.39 -7.60
C PHE A 64 2.87 -5.43 -6.47
N LEU A 65 4.03 -5.57 -5.82
CA LEU A 65 4.19 -6.54 -4.74
C LEU A 65 3.36 -6.17 -3.49
N ILE A 66 3.27 -4.88 -3.15
CA ILE A 66 2.40 -4.40 -2.08
C ILE A 66 0.93 -4.65 -2.44
N ALA A 67 0.51 -4.35 -3.68
CA ALA A 67 -0.85 -4.58 -4.17
C ALA A 67 -1.22 -6.07 -4.13
N ALA A 68 -0.30 -6.95 -4.55
CA ALA A 68 -0.47 -8.40 -4.47
C ALA A 68 -0.70 -8.85 -3.02
N ALA A 69 0.07 -8.33 -2.06
CA ALA A 69 -0.09 -8.67 -0.66
C ALA A 69 -1.41 -8.13 -0.05
N LEU A 70 -1.84 -6.92 -0.44
CA LEU A 70 -3.16 -6.38 -0.07
C LEU A 70 -4.29 -7.26 -0.62
N HIS A 71 -4.24 -7.57 -1.92
CA HIS A 71 -5.24 -8.39 -2.59
C HIS A 71 -5.34 -9.79 -1.97
N GLU A 72 -4.20 -10.42 -1.71
CA GLU A 72 -4.14 -11.73 -1.06
C GLU A 72 -4.79 -11.72 0.33
N ARG A 73 -4.54 -10.69 1.15
CA ARG A 73 -5.20 -10.54 2.45
C ARG A 73 -6.70 -10.28 2.33
N ILE A 74 -7.12 -9.48 1.35
CA ILE A 74 -8.54 -9.21 1.08
C ILE A 74 -9.28 -10.52 0.73
N LEU A 75 -8.69 -11.32 -0.17
CA LEU A 75 -9.24 -12.62 -0.54
C LEU A 75 -9.23 -13.60 0.64
N GLY A 76 -8.13 -13.67 1.38
CA GLY A 76 -7.98 -14.59 2.53
C GLY A 76 -8.95 -14.29 3.68
N LEU A 77 -9.42 -13.04 3.77
CA LEU A 77 -10.42 -12.60 4.75
C LEU A 77 -11.85 -12.55 4.19
N ASP A 78 -12.06 -12.92 2.92
CA ASP A 78 -13.36 -12.86 2.23
C ASP A 78 -14.02 -11.47 2.31
N LEU A 79 -13.21 -10.40 2.19
CA LEU A 79 -13.73 -9.03 2.25
C LEU A 79 -14.37 -8.63 0.91
N SER A 80 -15.57 -8.09 0.99
CA SER A 80 -16.23 -7.47 -0.16
C SER A 80 -15.52 -6.18 -0.59
N PHE A 81 -15.83 -5.66 -1.78
CA PHE A 81 -15.23 -4.39 -2.24
C PHE A 81 -15.43 -3.22 -1.26
N PRO A 82 -16.63 -2.96 -0.71
CA PRO A 82 -16.82 -1.97 0.36
C PRO A 82 -15.99 -2.23 1.63
N ASP A 83 -15.77 -3.49 1.97
CA ASP A 83 -15.06 -3.90 3.18
C ASP A 83 -13.55 -4.02 3.00
N ALA A 84 -13.05 -3.86 1.77
CA ALA A 84 -11.62 -3.94 1.46
C ALA A 84 -10.79 -2.93 2.27
N VAL A 85 -11.41 -1.83 2.72
CA VAL A 85 -10.76 -0.86 3.62
C VAL A 85 -10.41 -1.43 5.00
N PHE A 86 -10.96 -2.59 5.38
CA PHE A 86 -10.63 -3.29 6.62
C PHE A 86 -9.48 -4.27 6.46
N VAL A 87 -8.85 -4.35 5.28
CA VAL A 87 -7.65 -5.18 5.12
C VAL A 87 -6.57 -4.75 6.12
N PRO A 88 -6.06 -5.68 6.95
CA PRO A 88 -5.05 -5.37 7.94
C PRO A 88 -3.69 -5.14 7.26
N ILE A 89 -3.09 -3.97 7.50
CA ILE A 89 -1.70 -3.70 7.08
C ILE A 89 -0.74 -4.32 8.09
N ALA A 90 -1.05 -4.17 9.37
CA ALA A 90 -0.36 -4.79 10.48
C ALA A 90 -1.37 -5.39 11.44
N ALA A 91 -1.19 -6.66 11.77
CA ALA A 91 -2.05 -7.40 12.68
C ALA A 91 -1.23 -8.39 13.52
N PRO A 92 -1.76 -8.80 14.69
CA PRO A 92 -1.18 -9.85 15.52
C PRO A 92 -0.81 -11.08 14.70
N HIS A 93 0.22 -11.81 15.16
CA HIS A 93 0.68 -13.05 14.52
C HIS A 93 1.11 -12.92 13.05
N GLU A 94 1.39 -11.69 12.63
CA GLU A 94 1.73 -11.32 11.26
C GLU A 94 0.60 -11.69 10.28
N GLU A 95 -0.66 -11.49 10.68
CA GLU A 95 -1.82 -11.75 9.81
C GLU A 95 -2.17 -10.58 8.87
N GLY A 96 -1.40 -9.48 8.94
CA GLY A 96 -1.52 -8.34 8.04
C GLY A 96 -0.62 -8.44 6.80
N VAL A 97 -0.72 -7.43 5.91
CA VAL A 97 0.12 -7.27 4.71
C VAL A 97 1.61 -7.38 5.03
N THR A 98 2.06 -6.81 6.15
CA THR A 98 3.45 -6.95 6.63
C THR A 98 3.88 -8.42 6.79
N GLY A 99 3.00 -9.28 7.28
CA GLY A 99 3.26 -10.71 7.41
C GLY A 99 3.23 -11.46 6.08
N THR A 100 2.31 -11.11 5.19
CA THR A 100 2.30 -11.63 3.81
C THR A 100 3.62 -11.34 3.10
N LEU A 101 4.12 -10.11 3.18
CA LEU A 101 5.39 -9.72 2.55
C LEU A 101 6.60 -10.44 3.16
N ARG A 102 6.56 -10.80 4.46
CA ARG A 102 7.63 -11.57 5.13
C ARG A 102 7.61 -13.04 4.76
N ARG A 103 6.44 -13.68 4.78
CA ARG A 103 6.32 -15.16 4.78
C ARG A 103 5.85 -15.74 3.46
N SER A 104 5.07 -15.00 2.69
CA SER A 104 4.32 -15.54 1.56
C SER A 104 4.21 -14.57 0.38
N ALA A 105 5.20 -13.68 0.21
CA ALA A 105 5.22 -12.69 -0.87
C ALA A 105 5.09 -13.33 -2.26
N TYR A 106 5.69 -14.51 -2.46
CA TYR A 106 5.55 -15.26 -3.70
C TYR A 106 4.10 -15.75 -3.92
N ASN A 107 3.48 -16.36 -2.92
CA ASN A 107 2.09 -16.83 -3.02
C ASN A 107 1.11 -15.67 -3.30
N ALA A 108 1.38 -14.49 -2.75
CA ALA A 108 0.60 -13.29 -3.04
C ALA A 108 0.68 -12.88 -4.52
N LEU A 109 1.86 -13.04 -5.16
CA LEU A 109 2.02 -12.80 -6.60
C LEU A 109 1.34 -13.88 -7.46
N GLU A 110 1.34 -15.13 -7.02
CA GLU A 110 0.62 -16.20 -7.72
C GLU A 110 -0.89 -15.90 -7.75
N LEU A 111 -1.43 -15.43 -6.62
CA LEU A 111 -2.84 -15.06 -6.44
C LEU A 111 -3.21 -13.70 -7.03
N SER A 112 -2.24 -12.91 -7.52
CA SER A 112 -2.56 -11.63 -8.13
C SER A 112 -3.21 -11.81 -9.51
N PRO A 113 -4.23 -11.01 -9.85
CA PRO A 113 -4.90 -11.10 -11.14
C PRO A 113 -3.95 -10.88 -12.32
N ASP A 114 -4.16 -11.65 -13.38
CA ASP A 114 -3.44 -11.50 -14.64
C ASP A 114 -4.30 -10.66 -15.61
N ILE A 115 -4.35 -9.36 -15.36
CA ILE A 115 -5.13 -8.39 -16.13
C ILE A 115 -4.19 -7.58 -17.01
N GLU A 116 -4.44 -7.59 -18.31
CA GLU A 116 -3.71 -6.80 -19.30
C GLU A 116 -3.74 -5.32 -18.92
N ASP A 117 -2.62 -4.61 -19.07
CA ASP A 117 -2.41 -3.21 -18.66
C ASP A 117 -2.43 -2.89 -17.15
N GLN A 118 -2.73 -3.87 -16.26
CA GLN A 118 -2.69 -3.67 -14.81
C GLN A 118 -1.48 -4.35 -14.15
N GLY A 119 -0.31 -4.17 -14.75
CA GLY A 119 0.97 -4.62 -14.19
C GLY A 119 1.42 -6.03 -14.58
N GLY A 120 0.87 -6.62 -15.65
CA GLY A 120 1.26 -7.95 -16.16
C GLY A 120 2.79 -8.11 -16.36
N SER A 121 3.47 -7.09 -16.90
CA SER A 121 4.94 -7.09 -17.03
C SER A 121 5.66 -7.14 -15.68
N SER A 122 5.17 -6.38 -14.70
CA SER A 122 5.71 -6.39 -13.33
C SER A 122 5.51 -7.76 -12.68
N ARG A 123 4.32 -8.35 -12.81
CA ARG A 123 4.00 -9.69 -12.33
C ARG A 123 4.94 -10.73 -12.93
N ALA A 124 5.05 -10.75 -14.26
CA ALA A 124 5.89 -11.71 -14.98
C ALA A 124 7.37 -11.58 -14.58
N LEU A 125 7.86 -10.36 -14.45
CA LEU A 125 9.22 -10.10 -13.98
C LEU A 125 9.42 -10.60 -12.55
N LEU A 126 8.52 -10.25 -11.62
CA LEU A 126 8.59 -10.65 -10.21
C LEU A 126 8.53 -12.17 -10.04
N MET A 127 7.61 -12.83 -10.72
CA MET A 127 7.50 -14.30 -10.73
C MET A 127 8.79 -14.96 -11.23
N ARG A 128 9.40 -14.40 -12.28
CA ARG A 128 10.66 -14.89 -12.82
C ARG A 128 11.82 -14.73 -11.82
N VAL A 129 11.97 -13.54 -11.23
CA VAL A 129 13.12 -13.26 -10.34
C VAL A 129 12.99 -13.95 -8.98
N ALA A 130 11.76 -14.17 -8.49
CA ALA A 130 11.51 -14.90 -7.24
C ALA A 130 11.98 -16.36 -7.30
N LEU A 131 11.92 -16.98 -8.48
CA LEU A 131 12.36 -18.36 -8.72
C LEU A 131 13.76 -18.47 -9.33
N ALA A 132 14.42 -17.34 -9.62
CA ALA A 132 15.68 -17.34 -10.33
C ALA A 132 16.83 -17.90 -9.47
N SER A 133 17.76 -18.59 -10.13
CA SER A 133 19.02 -19.03 -9.50
C SER A 133 20.17 -18.05 -9.74
N HIS A 134 20.04 -17.13 -10.70
CA HIS A 134 21.07 -16.14 -11.01
C HIS A 134 21.18 -15.11 -9.87
N PRO A 135 22.39 -14.78 -9.38
CA PRO A 135 22.59 -13.85 -8.27
C PRO A 135 21.89 -12.50 -8.44
N ASP A 136 22.00 -11.89 -9.62
CA ASP A 136 21.43 -10.56 -9.87
C ASP A 136 19.90 -10.54 -9.81
N ASP A 137 19.25 -11.59 -10.33
CA ASP A 137 17.79 -11.71 -10.26
C ASP A 137 17.33 -11.90 -8.80
N ARG A 138 18.06 -12.71 -8.03
CA ARG A 138 17.76 -12.89 -6.60
C ARG A 138 17.95 -11.60 -5.81
N LEU A 139 18.98 -10.81 -6.14
CA LEU A 139 19.20 -9.50 -5.55
C LEU A 139 18.05 -8.53 -5.88
N LEU A 140 17.55 -8.53 -7.12
CA LEU A 140 16.37 -7.73 -7.48
C LEU A 140 15.15 -8.15 -6.66
N TRP A 141 14.87 -9.45 -6.57
CA TRP A 141 13.77 -9.97 -5.75
C TRP A 141 13.88 -9.53 -4.28
N ASP A 142 15.04 -9.75 -3.66
CA ASP A 142 15.24 -9.44 -2.26
C ASP A 142 15.14 -7.93 -1.99
N ARG A 143 15.64 -7.09 -2.90
CA ARG A 143 15.51 -5.62 -2.81
C ARG A 143 14.06 -5.18 -2.90
N VAL A 144 13.31 -5.65 -3.90
CA VAL A 144 11.89 -5.29 -4.05
C VAL A 144 11.10 -5.76 -2.83
N ARG A 145 11.27 -7.01 -2.38
CA ARG A 145 10.58 -7.55 -1.20
C ARG A 145 10.91 -6.75 0.05
N THR A 146 12.18 -6.47 0.30
CA THR A 146 12.63 -5.72 1.47
C THR A 146 12.10 -4.30 1.46
N THR A 147 12.07 -3.66 0.28
CA THR A 147 11.53 -2.32 0.11
C THR A 147 10.02 -2.29 0.35
N ALA A 148 9.27 -3.22 -0.26
CA ALA A 148 7.83 -3.35 -0.05
C ALA A 148 7.51 -3.53 1.43
N LEU A 149 8.24 -4.43 2.11
CA LEU A 149 8.09 -4.64 3.54
C LEU A 149 8.41 -3.36 4.34
N THR A 150 9.48 -2.66 3.99
CA THR A 150 9.91 -1.44 4.69
C THR A 150 8.87 -0.32 4.56
N VAL A 151 8.29 -0.13 3.37
CA VAL A 151 7.21 0.81 3.12
C VAL A 151 6.02 0.49 4.05
N VAL A 152 5.49 -0.72 3.95
CA VAL A 152 4.29 -1.14 4.70
C VAL A 152 4.52 -1.10 6.21
N ASP A 153 5.69 -1.57 6.69
CA ASP A 153 6.05 -1.56 8.10
C ASP A 153 6.22 -0.13 8.66
N THR A 154 6.81 0.77 7.87
CA THR A 154 6.97 2.18 8.26
C THR A 154 5.62 2.88 8.36
N ILE A 155 4.73 2.68 7.38
CA ILE A 155 3.39 3.25 7.45
C ILE A 155 2.63 2.69 8.64
N ALA A 156 2.61 1.37 8.83
CA ALA A 156 1.93 0.75 9.97
C ALA A 156 2.41 1.29 11.33
N ARG A 157 3.71 1.57 11.48
CA ARG A 157 4.26 2.19 12.70
C ARG A 157 3.73 3.59 12.96
N ARG A 158 3.50 4.38 11.91
CA ARG A 158 3.00 5.77 11.98
C ARG A 158 1.47 5.86 12.03
N THR A 159 0.78 4.84 11.53
CA THR A 159 -0.67 4.75 11.54
C THR A 159 -1.18 4.44 12.94
N HIS A 160 -2.14 5.25 13.38
CA HIS A 160 -2.88 5.03 14.62
C HIS A 160 -4.17 4.29 14.32
N ALA A 161 -4.46 3.21 15.05
CA ALA A 161 -5.68 2.44 14.88
C ALA A 161 -6.89 3.22 15.45
N ARG A 162 -7.54 4.03 14.61
CA ARG A 162 -8.66 4.93 14.99
C ARG A 162 -9.99 4.52 14.36
N HIS A 163 -9.96 3.71 13.31
CA HIS A 163 -11.14 3.25 12.59
C HIS A 163 -12.01 2.33 13.47
N THR A 164 -13.32 2.60 13.56
CA THR A 164 -14.27 1.89 14.45
C THR A 164 -14.91 0.64 13.83
N GLY A 165 -14.55 0.27 12.62
CA GLY A 165 -15.01 -0.94 11.95
C GLY A 165 -14.25 -2.21 12.37
N PRO A 166 -14.44 -3.31 11.61
CA PRO A 166 -13.82 -4.60 11.89
C PRO A 166 -12.31 -4.50 12.06
N ARG A 167 -11.78 -5.15 13.10
CA ARG A 167 -10.35 -5.30 13.39
C ARG A 167 -10.04 -6.76 13.69
N HIS A 168 -8.76 -7.11 13.65
CA HIS A 168 -8.31 -8.40 14.14
C HIS A 168 -8.76 -8.61 15.61
N PRO A 169 -9.27 -9.79 16.01
CA PRO A 169 -9.81 -10.02 17.35
C PRO A 169 -8.79 -9.78 18.47
N ASP A 170 -7.52 -10.07 18.20
CA ASP A 170 -6.42 -9.85 19.16
C ASP A 170 -5.79 -8.45 19.09
N ALA A 171 -6.43 -7.50 18.39
CA ALA A 171 -5.88 -6.16 18.24
C ALA A 171 -5.91 -5.37 19.57
N GLN A 172 -4.76 -4.81 19.95
CA GLN A 172 -4.60 -3.99 21.15
C GLN A 172 -4.39 -2.52 20.76
N PRO A 173 -5.27 -1.57 21.17
CA PRO A 173 -5.19 -0.18 20.75
C PRO A 173 -3.84 0.49 21.05
N ASP A 174 -3.25 0.17 22.20
CA ASP A 174 -1.99 0.73 22.70
C ASP A 174 -0.81 -0.23 22.55
N GLY A 175 -0.99 -1.34 21.82
CA GLY A 175 0.06 -2.31 21.57
C GLY A 175 1.17 -1.77 20.65
N PRO A 176 2.29 -2.49 20.52
CA PRO A 176 3.23 -2.24 19.43
C PRO A 176 2.49 -2.29 18.09
N TYR A 177 3.04 -1.64 17.06
CA TYR A 177 2.34 -1.44 15.79
C TYR A 177 1.74 -2.71 15.14
N TRP A 178 2.37 -3.87 15.35
CA TRP A 178 1.84 -5.14 14.86
C TRP A 178 0.68 -5.67 15.70
N GLU A 179 0.60 -5.35 17.00
CA GLU A 179 -0.55 -5.67 17.85
C GLU A 179 -1.73 -4.71 17.63
N ARG A 180 -1.52 -3.51 17.06
CA ARG A 180 -2.60 -2.51 16.90
C ARG A 180 -3.73 -2.91 15.95
N GLY A 181 -3.50 -3.91 15.08
CA GLY A 181 -4.50 -4.34 14.10
C GLY A 181 -4.88 -3.22 13.12
N SER A 182 -3.93 -2.38 12.72
CA SER A 182 -4.18 -1.24 11.83
C SER A 182 -4.54 -1.69 10.42
N THR A 183 -5.56 -1.06 9.86
CA THR A 183 -6.09 -1.36 8.51
C THR A 183 -5.71 -0.29 7.49
N ILE A 184 -5.97 -0.54 6.20
CA ILE A 184 -5.83 0.52 5.18
C ILE A 184 -6.79 1.69 5.44
N GLY A 185 -7.97 1.43 6.02
CA GLY A 185 -8.90 2.47 6.45
C GLY A 185 -8.30 3.43 7.48
N ASP A 186 -7.48 2.92 8.41
CA ASP A 186 -6.75 3.78 9.36
C ASP A 186 -5.73 4.70 8.65
N VAL A 187 -5.05 4.19 7.62
CA VAL A 187 -4.12 4.97 6.80
C VAL A 187 -4.88 6.08 6.06
N LEU A 188 -5.95 5.71 5.35
CA LEU A 188 -6.76 6.65 4.58
C LEU A 188 -7.34 7.77 5.46
N LEU A 189 -7.80 7.44 6.67
CA LEU A 189 -8.27 8.43 7.64
C LEU A 189 -7.13 9.33 8.11
N THR A 190 -5.94 8.78 8.39
CA THR A 190 -4.78 9.58 8.82
C THR A 190 -4.41 10.59 7.73
N GLU A 191 -4.39 10.15 6.47
CA GLU A 191 -4.11 11.01 5.32
C GLU A 191 -5.15 12.09 5.09
N GLN A 192 -6.43 11.73 5.20
CA GLN A 192 -7.50 12.72 5.05
C GLN A 192 -7.38 13.82 6.11
N HIS A 193 -7.18 13.45 7.39
CA HIS A 193 -7.00 14.43 8.45
C HIS A 193 -5.76 15.30 8.25
N GLY A 194 -4.64 14.72 7.79
CA GLY A 194 -3.43 15.48 7.46
C GLY A 194 -3.71 16.57 6.43
N ARG A 195 -4.33 16.20 5.29
CA ARG A 195 -4.69 17.15 4.23
C ARG A 195 -5.70 18.21 4.68
N GLU A 196 -6.64 17.86 5.56
CA GLU A 196 -7.58 18.82 6.13
C GLU A 196 -6.87 19.82 7.04
N LEU A 197 -5.91 19.38 7.86
CA LEU A 197 -5.09 20.26 8.68
C LEU A 197 -4.20 21.18 7.84
N ASP A 198 -3.58 20.67 6.77
CA ASP A 198 -2.78 21.48 5.85
C ASP A 198 -3.63 22.57 5.18
N ARG A 199 -4.83 22.22 4.70
CA ARG A 199 -5.79 23.20 4.15
C ARG A 199 -6.21 24.27 5.16
N LEU A 200 -6.41 23.88 6.43
CA LEU A 200 -6.74 24.83 7.49
C LEU A 200 -5.53 25.71 7.83
N ALA A 201 -4.31 25.17 7.79
CA ALA A 201 -3.08 25.93 7.97
C ALA A 201 -2.86 26.93 6.82
N GLU A 202 -3.15 26.56 5.57
CA GLU A 202 -3.16 27.48 4.42
C GLU A 202 -4.22 28.58 4.59
N PHE A 203 -5.42 28.23 5.04
CA PHE A 203 -6.51 29.20 5.25
C PHE A 203 -6.27 30.15 6.42
N TRP A 204 -5.56 29.71 7.46
CA TRP A 204 -5.19 30.53 8.62
C TRP A 204 -3.79 31.13 8.55
N GLY A 205 -3.02 30.79 7.52
CA GLY A 205 -1.59 31.10 7.37
C GLY A 205 -1.26 32.13 6.31
N ASP A 206 -2.13 33.11 6.07
CA ASP A 206 -1.89 34.25 5.17
C ASP A 206 -2.23 35.58 5.88
N ASP A 207 -1.61 35.82 7.04
CA ASP A 207 -1.73 37.08 7.80
C ASP A 207 -0.43 37.43 8.59
N HIS A 208 0.74 37.30 7.93
CA HIS A 208 2.02 37.83 8.42
C HIS A 208 2.74 38.70 7.37
#